data_AF-A0A336N7N1-F1
#
_entry.id   AF-A0A336N7N1-F1
#
_cell.length_a   1.000
_cell.length_b   1.000
_cell.length_c   1.000
_cell.angle_alpha   90.00
_cell.angle_beta   90.00
_cell.angle_gamma   90.00
#
_symmetry.space_group_name_H-M   'P 1'
#
loop_
_entity.id
_entity.type
_entity.pdbx_description
1 polymer ?
#
loop_
_entity_poly.entity_id
_entity_poly.type
_entity_poly.pdbx_seq_one_letter_code
_entity_poly.pdbx_strand_id
1 'polypeptide(L)'
;MFSSPKGDFYYKTHLISSWFIHSSKKNNLLISLRDSLFSYWEHENNLRDYYLVHLIFRNIIDFSDDLKKEWNSLYHLPNNNPHTLQLKLGDCFNMKEYLEIKELTFIHKLTYKFKPLSIKLDDNLTYWDLLSSDRTFSKIF
;
A
#
# COMPACT_ATOMS: atom_id res chain seq x y z
N MET A 1 2.08 -3.29 -6.32
CA MET A 1 2.97 -3.88 -5.29
C MET A 1 2.67 -5.36 -5.32
N PHE A 2 3.69 -6.18 -5.56
CA PHE A 2 3.51 -7.61 -5.69
C PHE A 2 3.08 -8.14 -4.31
N SER A 3 1.78 -8.36 -4.13
CA SER A 3 1.35 -9.43 -3.23
C SER A 3 2.15 -10.65 -3.66
N SER A 4 2.78 -11.34 -2.72
CA SER A 4 3.53 -12.56 -3.05
C SER A 4 2.64 -13.48 -3.90
N PRO A 5 3.15 -14.13 -4.94
CA PRO A 5 2.31 -14.95 -5.82
C PRO A 5 1.54 -16.01 -5.02
N LYS A 6 0.35 -16.41 -5.49
CA LYS A 6 -0.38 -17.54 -4.91
C LYS A 6 0.56 -18.76 -4.86
N GLY A 7 0.86 -19.25 -3.66
CA GLY A 7 1.78 -20.37 -3.42
C GLY A 7 3.11 -19.99 -2.74
N ASP A 8 3.43 -18.70 -2.68
CA ASP A 8 4.57 -18.18 -1.91
C ASP A 8 4.30 -18.27 -0.40
N PHE A 9 5.34 -18.53 0.41
CA PHE A 9 5.25 -18.54 1.88
C PHE A 9 4.59 -17.26 2.43
N TYR A 10 4.95 -16.11 1.87
CA TYR A 10 4.43 -14.81 2.30
C TYR A 10 3.00 -14.54 1.81
N TYR A 11 2.47 -15.30 0.83
CA TYR A 11 1.11 -15.09 0.34
C TYR A 11 0.07 -15.14 1.45
N LYS A 12 0.26 -16.05 2.42
CA LYS A 12 -0.66 -16.21 3.54
C LYS A 12 -0.43 -15.18 4.64
N THR A 13 0.75 -14.58 4.77
CA THR A 13 1.09 -13.69 5.89
C THR A 13 0.65 -12.23 5.66
N HIS A 14 0.32 -11.86 4.43
CA HIS A 14 -0.09 -10.50 4.08
C HIS A 14 -1.55 -10.21 4.44
N LEU A 15 -1.80 -9.81 5.70
CA LEU A 15 -3.12 -9.36 6.17
C LEU A 15 -3.40 -7.88 5.92
N ILE A 16 -2.35 -7.04 5.93
CA ILE A 16 -2.45 -5.58 5.85
C ILE A 16 -1.52 -5.02 4.79
N SER A 17 -1.76 -3.77 4.38
CA SER A 17 -0.79 -2.93 3.67
C SER A 17 0.17 -2.26 4.66
N SER A 18 1.44 -2.16 4.28
CA SER A 18 2.47 -1.42 5.03
C SER A 18 2.58 0.06 4.62
N TRP A 19 1.57 0.60 3.95
CA TRP A 19 1.54 1.97 3.44
C TRP A 19 0.21 2.61 3.79
N PHE A 20 0.23 3.91 4.13
CA PHE A 20 -0.91 4.70 4.58
C PHE A 20 -1.74 4.01 5.68
N ILE A 21 -1.19 3.99 6.90
CA ILE A 21 -1.85 3.42 8.08
C ILE A 21 -2.40 4.55 8.94
N HIS A 22 -3.70 4.49 9.22
CA HIS A 22 -4.42 5.46 10.03
C HIS A 22 -5.39 4.73 10.97
N SER A 23 -5.51 5.22 12.19
CA SER A 23 -6.54 4.77 13.14
C SER A 23 -6.97 5.91 14.05
N SER A 24 -8.06 5.68 14.78
CA SER A 24 -8.37 6.44 16.00
C SER A 24 -7.29 6.22 17.07
N LYS A 25 -7.23 7.13 18.04
CA LYS A 25 -6.34 6.99 19.21
C LYS A 25 -6.68 5.71 19.97
N LYS A 26 -5.66 5.04 20.52
CA LYS A 26 -5.77 3.83 21.34
C LYS A 26 -6.38 2.61 20.63
N ASN A 27 -6.11 2.45 19.33
CA ASN A 27 -6.42 1.20 18.63
C ASN A 27 -5.45 0.08 19.07
N ASN A 28 -5.98 -1.04 19.56
CA ASN A 28 -5.17 -2.11 20.16
C ASN A 28 -4.30 -2.83 19.13
N LEU A 29 -4.81 -3.02 17.91
CA LEU A 29 -4.05 -3.64 16.82
C LEU A 29 -2.79 -2.83 16.48
N LEU A 30 -2.92 -1.51 16.31
CA LEU A 30 -1.77 -0.66 15.99
C LEU A 30 -0.83 -0.44 17.18
N ILE A 31 -1.34 -0.38 18.41
CA ILE A 31 -0.49 -0.36 19.61
C ILE A 31 0.34 -1.63 19.67
N SER A 32 -0.28 -2.79 19.50
CA SER A 32 0.42 -4.09 19.55
C SER A 32 1.46 -4.22 18.43
N LEU A 33 1.13 -3.75 17.22
CA LEU A 33 2.06 -3.71 16.10
C LEU A 33 3.27 -2.81 16.39
N ARG A 34 3.03 -1.60 16.92
CA ARG A 34 4.09 -0.67 17.32
C ARG A 34 5.00 -1.28 18.38
N ASP A 35 4.43 -1.82 19.45
CA ASP A 35 5.18 -2.35 20.59
C ASP A 35 6.00 -3.58 20.18
N SER A 36 5.44 -4.43 19.32
CA SER A 36 6.17 -5.57 18.74
C SER A 36 7.30 -5.13 17.81
N LEU A 37 7.11 -4.08 17.01
CA LEU A 37 8.16 -3.49 16.18
C LEU A 37 9.26 -2.86 17.03
N PHE A 38 8.93 -2.17 18.11
CA PHE A 38 9.92 -1.60 19.03
C PHE A 38 10.73 -2.70 19.70
N SER A 39 10.06 -3.74 20.21
CA SER A 39 10.74 -4.91 20.79
C SER A 39 11.67 -5.59 19.78
N TYR A 40 11.26 -5.72 18.51
CA TYR A 40 12.15 -6.22 17.46
C TYR A 40 13.43 -5.37 17.35
N TRP A 41 13.30 -4.04 17.26
CA TRP A 41 14.45 -3.14 17.10
C TRP A 41 15.30 -2.98 18.37
N GLU A 42 14.80 -3.34 19.55
CA GLU A 42 15.60 -3.44 20.77
C GLU A 42 16.59 -4.62 20.73
N HIS A 43 16.24 -5.69 20.01
CA HIS A 43 17.02 -6.93 19.96
C HIS A 43 17.75 -7.13 18.63
N GLU A 44 17.40 -6.35 17.60
CA GLU A 44 17.90 -6.49 16.24
C GLU A 44 18.48 -5.18 15.72
N ASN A 45 19.65 -5.27 15.08
CA ASN A 45 20.36 -4.11 14.53
C ASN A 45 20.21 -3.96 13.02
N ASN A 46 19.43 -4.82 12.38
CA ASN A 46 19.19 -4.80 10.94
C ASN A 46 17.78 -5.32 10.61
N LEU A 47 17.28 -4.96 9.43
CA LEU A 47 16.02 -5.49 8.91
C LEU A 47 16.26 -6.89 8.34
N ARG A 48 15.91 -7.93 9.10
CA ARG A 48 16.10 -9.33 8.69
C ARG A 48 15.21 -9.77 7.53
N ASP A 49 14.02 -9.19 7.43
CA ASP A 49 13.04 -9.55 6.41
C ASP A 49 12.34 -8.30 5.88
N TYR A 50 12.26 -8.18 4.55
CA TYR A 50 11.59 -7.07 3.89
C TYR A 50 10.10 -6.95 4.29
N TYR A 51 9.45 -8.06 4.59
CA TYR A 51 8.04 -8.15 4.97
C TYR A 51 7.82 -8.12 6.49
N LEU A 52 8.79 -7.65 7.28
CA LEU A 52 8.75 -7.59 8.75
C LEU A 52 7.38 -7.16 9.32
N VAL A 53 6.81 -6.06 8.80
CA VAL A 53 5.51 -5.54 9.27
C VAL A 53 4.39 -6.55 9.07
N HIS A 54 4.36 -7.25 7.93
CA HIS A 54 3.33 -8.25 7.64
C HIS A 54 3.51 -9.49 8.52
N LEU A 55 4.76 -9.91 8.74
CA LEU A 55 5.08 -11.05 9.61
C LEU A 55 4.69 -10.77 11.06
N ILE A 56 5.07 -9.61 11.59
CA ILE A 56 4.72 -9.21 12.97
C ILE A 56 3.21 -9.09 13.10
N PHE A 57 2.53 -8.40 12.19
CA PHE A 57 1.08 -8.26 12.26
C PHE A 57 0.38 -9.62 12.22
N ARG A 58 0.84 -10.54 11.35
CA ARG A 58 0.32 -11.90 11.32
C ARG A 58 0.52 -12.62 12.65
N ASN A 59 1.72 -12.57 13.23
CA ASN A 59 1.98 -13.18 14.53
C ASN A 59 1.06 -12.63 15.62
N ILE A 60 0.82 -11.31 15.65
CA ILE A 60 -0.10 -10.69 16.61
C ILE A 60 -1.51 -11.28 16.47
N ILE A 61 -2.00 -11.42 15.24
CA ILE A 61 -3.34 -11.98 14.97
C ILE A 61 -3.41 -13.48 15.26
N ASP A 62 -2.34 -14.24 15.01
CA ASP A 62 -2.35 -15.69 15.19
C ASP A 62 -2.22 -16.10 16.67
N PHE A 63 -1.58 -15.29 17.51
CA PHE A 63 -1.25 -15.62 18.91
C PHE A 63 -2.01 -14.81 19.98
N SER A 64 -2.93 -13.91 19.60
CA SER A 64 -3.79 -13.17 20.53
C SER A 64 -5.25 -13.30 20.13
N ASP A 65 -6.02 -14.09 20.88
CA ASP A 65 -7.44 -14.34 20.61
C ASP A 65 -8.27 -13.04 20.62
N ASP A 66 -7.98 -12.12 21.54
CA ASP A 66 -8.67 -10.84 21.64
C ASP A 66 -8.41 -9.95 20.41
N LEU A 67 -7.16 -9.85 19.97
CA LEU A 67 -6.79 -9.06 18.79
C LEU A 67 -7.27 -9.72 17.50
N LYS A 68 -7.28 -11.05 17.43
CA LYS A 68 -7.87 -11.81 16.32
C LYS A 68 -9.36 -11.54 16.19
N LYS A 69 -10.07 -11.50 17.32
CA LYS A 69 -11.50 -11.16 17.36
C LYS A 69 -11.74 -9.72 16.91
N GLU A 70 -10.93 -8.77 17.37
CA GLU A 70 -10.98 -7.37 16.91
C GLU A 70 -10.76 -7.29 15.39
N TRP A 71 -9.70 -7.93 14.87
CA TRP A 71 -9.39 -7.96 13.45
C TRP A 71 -10.53 -8.53 12.59
N ASN A 72 -11.09 -9.67 13.00
CA ASN A 72 -12.17 -10.33 12.27
C ASN A 72 -13.49 -9.54 12.31
N SER A 73 -13.63 -8.56 13.21
CA SER A 73 -14.81 -7.69 13.27
C SER A 73 -14.74 -6.50 12.31
N LEU A 74 -13.56 -6.23 11.73
CA LEU A 74 -13.36 -5.08 10.85
C LEU A 74 -13.96 -5.33 9.46
N TYR A 75 -14.39 -4.23 8.83
CA TYR A 75 -14.74 -4.26 7.42
C TYR A 75 -13.48 -4.15 6.55
N HIS A 76 -13.18 -5.20 5.80
CA HIS A 76 -11.99 -5.24 4.94
C HIS A 76 -12.27 -4.63 3.57
N LEU A 77 -11.52 -3.57 3.26
CA LEU A 77 -11.51 -2.97 1.92
C LEU A 77 -10.42 -3.62 1.05
N PRO A 78 -10.66 -3.74 -0.27
CA PRO A 78 -9.69 -4.35 -1.15
C PRO A 78 -8.52 -3.39 -1.41
N ASN A 79 -7.30 -3.91 -1.32
CA ASN A 79 -6.07 -3.12 -1.46
C ASN A 79 -5.74 -2.76 -2.92
N ASN A 80 -6.50 -3.25 -3.90
CA ASN A 80 -6.27 -2.97 -5.32
C ASN A 80 -6.72 -1.55 -5.73
N ASN A 81 -7.80 -1.02 -5.15
CA ASN A 81 -8.36 0.28 -5.55
C ASN A 81 -7.32 1.42 -5.51
N PRO A 82 -6.50 1.57 -4.45
CA PRO A 82 -5.47 2.61 -4.43
C PRO A 82 -4.37 2.44 -5.48
N HIS A 83 -4.17 1.22 -5.99
CA HIS A 83 -3.16 0.93 -7.01
C HIS A 83 -3.67 1.12 -8.44
N THR A 84 -4.97 1.30 -8.67
CA THR A 84 -5.54 1.37 -10.02
C THR A 84 -4.86 2.45 -10.87
N LEU A 85 -4.73 3.68 -10.36
CA LEU A 85 -4.07 4.77 -11.08
C LEU A 85 -2.58 4.47 -11.35
N GLN A 86 -1.91 3.79 -10.42
CA GLN A 86 -0.51 3.40 -10.56
C GLN A 86 -0.27 2.49 -11.77
N LEU A 87 -1.21 1.58 -12.04
CA LEU A 87 -1.13 0.62 -13.14
C LEU A 87 -1.38 1.28 -14.49
N LYS A 88 -1.99 2.47 -14.49
CA LYS A 88 -2.39 3.26 -15.66
C LYS A 88 -1.41 4.37 -16.04
N LEU A 89 -0.32 4.55 -15.28
CA LEU A 89 0.59 5.69 -15.47
C LEU A 89 1.13 5.82 -16.91
N GLY A 90 1.34 4.70 -17.61
CA GLY A 90 1.82 4.70 -19.01
C GLY A 90 0.73 4.70 -20.08
N ASP A 91 -0.55 4.64 -19.69
CA ASP A 91 -1.67 4.64 -20.63
C ASP A 91 -1.96 6.07 -21.11
N CYS A 92 -2.56 6.19 -22.30
CA CYS A 92 -3.10 7.47 -22.78
C CYS A 92 -4.15 7.99 -21.80
N PHE A 93 -4.09 9.28 -21.49
CA PHE A 93 -4.98 9.93 -20.54
C PHE A 93 -6.42 9.91 -21.04
N ASN A 94 -7.35 9.53 -20.17
CA ASN A 94 -8.78 9.63 -20.40
C ASN A 94 -9.45 10.29 -19.19
N MET A 95 -10.07 11.46 -19.40
CA MET A 95 -10.67 12.23 -18.31
C MET A 95 -11.80 11.49 -17.60
N LYS A 96 -12.62 10.73 -18.33
CA LYS A 96 -13.73 9.97 -17.73
C LYS A 96 -13.20 8.85 -16.84
N GLU A 97 -12.28 8.04 -17.34
CA GLU A 97 -11.64 6.96 -16.57
C GLU A 97 -10.88 7.53 -15.36
N TYR A 98 -10.19 8.66 -15.51
CA TYR A 98 -9.51 9.33 -14.40
C TYR A 98 -10.46 9.70 -13.26
N LEU A 99 -11.62 10.30 -13.58
CA LEU A 99 -12.63 10.63 -12.58
C LEU A 99 -13.21 9.36 -11.93
N GLU A 100 -13.51 8.32 -12.70
CA GLU A 100 -13.98 7.04 -12.17
C GLU A 100 -12.97 6.40 -11.21
N ILE A 101 -11.67 6.42 -11.57
CA ILE A 101 -10.60 5.91 -10.71
C ILE A 101 -10.54 6.71 -9.40
N LYS A 102 -10.67 8.04 -9.46
CA LYS A 102 -10.65 8.91 -8.26
C LYS A 102 -11.79 8.63 -7.29
N GLU A 103 -12.94 8.18 -7.78
CA GLU A 103 -14.08 7.83 -6.91
C GLU A 103 -13.90 6.47 -6.22
N LEU A 104 -12.97 5.60 -6.68
CA LEU A 104 -12.75 4.28 -6.07
C LEU A 104 -12.19 4.35 -4.64
N THR A 105 -11.43 5.40 -4.34
CA THR A 105 -10.79 5.62 -3.04
C THR A 105 -10.26 7.05 -2.93
N PHE A 106 -10.27 7.61 -1.73
CA PHE A 106 -9.75 8.96 -1.49
C PHE A 106 -8.21 9.04 -1.55
N ILE A 107 -7.52 7.90 -1.56
CA ILE A 107 -6.06 7.85 -1.62
C ILE A 107 -5.56 6.92 -2.72
N HIS A 108 -4.66 7.44 -3.56
CA HIS A 108 -4.02 6.68 -4.63
C HIS A 108 -2.54 6.49 -4.33
N LYS A 109 -2.09 5.25 -4.38
CA LYS A 109 -0.69 4.90 -4.19
C LYS A 109 0.02 4.88 -5.54
N LEU A 110 0.87 5.88 -5.78
CA LEU A 110 1.66 5.98 -7.01
C LEU A 110 3.07 5.38 -6.83
N THR A 111 3.89 5.41 -7.88
CA THR A 111 5.27 4.90 -7.85
C THR A 111 6.22 5.84 -8.60
N TYR A 112 7.35 6.15 -7.97
CA TYR A 112 8.46 6.87 -8.61
C TYR A 112 9.29 5.98 -9.54
N LYS A 113 9.11 4.64 -9.45
CA LYS A 113 9.84 3.67 -10.29
C LYS A 113 9.27 3.59 -11.70
N PHE A 114 8.20 4.32 -11.99
CA PHE A 114 7.69 4.44 -13.35
C PHE A 114 8.72 5.16 -14.21
N LYS A 115 9.21 4.46 -15.24
CA LYS A 115 10.08 5.04 -16.26
C LYS A 115 9.24 5.12 -17.53
N PRO A 116 8.82 6.33 -17.96
CA PRO A 116 8.12 6.45 -19.23
C PRO A 116 9.03 5.85 -20.31
N LEU A 117 8.49 4.92 -21.09
CA LEU A 117 9.18 4.48 -22.29
C LEU A 117 9.38 5.74 -23.14
N SER A 118 10.61 6.00 -23.58
CA SER A 118 11.00 7.17 -24.37
C SER A 118 10.34 7.25 -25.77
N ILE A 119 9.30 6.45 -25.99
CA ILE A 119 8.48 6.45 -27.18
C ILE A 119 7.32 7.39 -26.88
N LYS A 120 7.43 8.65 -27.31
CA LYS A 120 6.25 9.50 -27.49
C LYS A 120 5.36 8.80 -28.51
N LEU A 121 4.34 8.10 -28.02
CA LEU A 121 3.28 7.52 -28.84
C LEU A 121 2.35 8.66 -29.25
N ASP A 122 2.71 9.36 -30.33
CA ASP A 122 2.00 10.52 -30.85
C ASP A 122 1.77 11.65 -29.80
N ASP A 123 1.14 12.76 -30.19
CA ASP A 123 0.88 13.94 -29.37
C ASP A 123 -0.10 13.70 -28.18
N ASN A 124 -0.30 12.45 -27.75
CA ASN A 124 -1.26 12.08 -26.73
C ASN A 124 -0.64 12.13 -25.32
N LEU A 125 -1.26 12.92 -24.45
CA LEU A 125 -0.91 13.04 -23.04
C LEU A 125 -1.14 11.69 -22.31
N THR A 126 -0.18 11.22 -21.50
CA THR A 126 -0.39 10.06 -20.61
C THR A 126 -0.86 10.47 -19.23
N TYR A 127 -1.31 9.51 -18.42
CA TYR A 127 -1.59 9.75 -16.99
C TYR A 127 -0.35 10.24 -16.23
N TRP A 128 0.83 9.73 -16.56
CA TRP A 128 2.09 10.18 -15.96
C TRP A 128 2.38 11.65 -16.27
N ASP A 129 2.16 12.09 -17.51
CA ASP A 129 2.42 13.46 -17.92
C ASP A 129 1.52 14.45 -17.17
N LEU A 130 0.23 14.12 -17.04
CA LEU A 130 -0.72 14.90 -16.26
C LEU A 130 -0.24 15.08 -14.81
N LEU A 131 0.08 13.97 -14.13
CA LEU A 131 0.44 13.98 -12.71
C LEU A 131 1.81 14.61 -12.44
N SER A 132 2.75 14.50 -13.39
CA SER A 132 4.09 15.06 -13.27
C SER A 132 4.14 16.55 -13.57
N SER A 133 3.19 17.06 -14.36
CA SER A 133 3.05 18.49 -14.66
C SER A 133 2.48 19.29 -13.48
N ASP A 134 1.74 18.62 -12.59
CA ASP A 134 1.17 19.21 -11.39
C ASP A 134 2.22 19.30 -10.27
N ARG A 135 2.77 20.52 -10.07
CA ARG A 135 3.82 20.79 -9.06
C ARG A 135 3.39 20.50 -7.62
N THR A 136 2.11 20.28 -7.36
CA THR A 136 1.60 19.89 -6.04
C THR A 136 2.06 18.48 -5.64
N PHE A 137 2.31 17.58 -6.61
CA PHE A 137 2.81 16.22 -6.37
C PHE A 137 4.32 16.13 -6.20
N SER A 138 5.08 17.11 -6.70
CA SER A 138 6.56 17.11 -6.70
C SER A 138 7.21 17.30 -5.32
N LYS A 139 6.43 17.45 -4.25
CA LYS A 139 6.92 17.78 -2.88
C LYS A 139 6.62 16.73 -1.81
N ILE A 140 6.11 15.54 -2.15
CA ILE A 140 5.73 14.52 -1.15
C ILE A 140 6.74 13.34 -1.09
N PHE A 141 7.97 13.52 -1.57
CA PHE A 141 9.05 12.58 -1.34
C PHE A 141 10.34 13.30 -0.94
#